data_AF-A0A6B9FI70-F1
#
_entry.id   AF-A0A6B9FI70-F1
#
_cell.length_a   1.000
_cell.length_b   1.000
_cell.length_c   1.000
_cell.angle_alpha   90.00
_cell.angle_beta   90.00
_cell.angle_gamma   90.00
#
_symmetry.space_group_name_H-M   'P 1'
#
loop_
_entity.id
_entity.type
_entity.pdbx_description
1 polymer ?
#
loop_
_entity_poly.entity_id
_entity_poly.type
_entity_poly.pdbx_seq_one_letter_code
_entity_poly.pdbx_strand_id
1 'polypeptide(L)' 'MPYTVEITTPSVEVNGAEQAARMYQLPDPFSTLSEAQEAAIAHIADLGLDPSKVLYTVFDREGFTVASNADQPAEAG' A
#
# COMPACT_ATOMS: atom_id res chain seq x y z
N MET A 1 14.23 9.92 -8.17
CA MET A 1 13.00 10.26 -8.93
C MET A 1 11.85 10.13 -7.94
N PRO A 2 10.85 11.03 -7.90
CA PRO A 2 9.80 10.93 -6.88
C PRO A 2 8.86 9.75 -7.20
N TYR A 3 8.74 8.81 -6.26
CA TYR A 3 7.79 7.71 -6.28
C TYR A 3 6.57 8.05 -5.43
N THR A 4 5.40 7.62 -5.85
CA THR A 4 4.17 7.75 -5.06
C THR A 4 3.62 6.37 -4.73
N VAL A 5 2.92 6.28 -3.60
CA VAL A 5 2.33 5.03 -3.12
C VAL A 5 0.84 5.23 -3.02
N GLU A 6 0.09 4.32 -3.61
CA GLU A 6 -1.34 4.18 -3.41
C GLU A 6 -1.61 2.95 -2.55
N ILE A 7 -2.49 3.10 -1.58
CA ILE A 7 -2.90 2.06 -0.66
C ILE A 7 -4.39 1.84 -0.86
N THR A 8 -4.76 0.60 -1.10
CA THR A 8 -6.15 0.13 -1.15
C THR A 8 -6.38 -0.80 0.03
N THR A 9 -7.01 -0.27 1.08
CA THR A 9 -7.37 -1.05 2.27
C THR A 9 -8.64 -1.86 1.98
N PRO A 10 -8.71 -3.14 2.38
CA PRO A 10 -9.94 -3.91 2.30
C PRO A 10 -10.99 -3.33 3.25
N SER A 11 -12.26 -3.66 3.00
CA SER A 11 -13.31 -3.35 3.95
C SER A 11 -13.04 -4.10 5.25
N VAL A 12 -12.84 -3.38 6.35
CA VAL A 12 -12.55 -3.95 7.67
C VAL A 12 -13.52 -3.39 8.69
N GLU A 13 -14.04 -4.27 9.53
CA GLU A 13 -14.86 -3.85 10.66
C GLU A 13 -13.92 -3.44 11.80
N VAL A 14 -13.79 -2.12 12.01
CA VAL A 14 -12.97 -1.57 13.09
C VAL A 14 -13.91 -1.01 14.14
N ASN A 15 -13.85 -1.59 15.35
CA ASN A 15 -14.71 -1.19 16.48
C ASN A 15 -16.22 -1.27 16.17
N GLY A 16 -16.68 -2.29 15.42
CA GLY A 16 -18.10 -2.50 15.10
C GLY A 16 -18.67 -1.53 14.06
N ALA A 17 -17.81 -0.71 13.43
CA ALA A 17 -18.14 0.07 12.26
C ALA A 17 -17.48 -0.55 11.03
N GLU A 18 -18.29 -0.89 10.02
CA GLU A 18 -17.78 -1.27 8.70
C GLU A 18 -17.08 -0.07 8.07
N GLN A 19 -15.74 -0.09 8.08
CA GLN A 19 -14.98 0.83 7.24
C GLN A 19 -14.95 0.23 5.83
N ALA A 20 -15.67 0.86 4.91
CA ALA A 20 -15.61 0.51 3.49
C ALA A 20 -14.16 0.56 2.98
N ALA A 21 -13.85 -0.28 2.00
CA ALA A 21 -12.58 -0.24 1.31
C ALA A 21 -12.26 1.19 0.85
N ARG A 22 -11.04 1.65 1.13
CA ARG A 22 -10.58 2.99 0.81
C ARG A 22 -9.31 2.89 -0.01
N MET A 23 -9.27 3.72 -1.03
CA MET A 23 -8.14 3.90 -1.92
C MET A 23 -7.64 5.32 -1.72
N TYR A 24 -6.38 5.47 -1.35
CA TYR A 24 -5.75 6.77 -1.11
C TYR A 24 -4.25 6.70 -1.37
N GLN A 25 -3.63 7.86 -1.60
CA GLN A 25 -2.20 7.95 -1.78
C GLN A 25 -1.51 8.46 -0.52
N LEU A 26 -0.29 7.98 -0.27
CA LEU A 26 0.55 8.55 0.78
C LEU A 26 0.91 10.00 0.41
N PRO A 27 0.93 10.92 1.39
CA PRO A 27 1.13 12.34 1.16
C PRO A 27 2.56 12.69 0.71
N ASP A 28 3.55 11.86 1.04
CA ASP A 28 4.96 12.11 0.78
C ASP A 28 5.44 11.42 -0.50
N PRO A 29 6.08 12.16 -1.44
CA PRO A 29 6.81 11.56 -2.55
C PRO A 29 8.15 10.99 -2.06
N PHE A 30 8.46 9.75 -2.43
CA PHE A 30 9.66 9.04 -1.99
C PHE A 30 10.80 9.15 -3.00
N SER A 31 12.05 9.18 -2.53
CA SER A 31 13.21 9.33 -3.42
C SER A 31 13.61 8.03 -4.11
N THR A 32 13.31 6.88 -3.49
CA THR A 32 13.63 5.54 -3.96
C THR A 32 12.43 4.59 -3.86
N LEU A 33 12.45 3.55 -4.70
CA LEU A 33 11.44 2.49 -4.69
C LEU A 33 11.38 1.74 -3.35
N SER A 34 12.54 1.50 -2.73
CA SER A 34 12.63 0.82 -1.43
C SER A 34 11.98 1.66 -0.32
N GLU A 35 12.28 2.96 -0.24
CA GLU A 35 11.65 3.85 0.73
C GLU A 35 10.12 3.90 0.56
N ALA A 36 9.65 3.92 -0.68
CA ALA A 36 8.21 3.89 -0.98
C ALA A 36 7.54 2.61 -0.46
N GLN A 37 8.14 1.45 -0.68
CA GLN A 37 7.62 0.17 -0.19
C GLN A 37 7.67 0.09 1.34
N GLU A 38 8.78 0.47 1.96
CA GLU A 38 8.91 0.47 3.42
C GLU A 38 7.90 1.42 4.08
N ALA A 39 7.68 2.60 3.51
CA ALA A 39 6.69 3.54 4.00
C ALA A 39 5.25 3.01 3.84
N ALA A 40 4.95 2.32 2.73
CA ALA A 40 3.67 1.65 2.55
C ALA A 40 3.43 0.61 3.65
N ILE A 41 4.40 -0.28 3.87
CA ILE A 41 4.31 -1.35 4.87
C ILE A 41 4.20 -0.76 6.27
N ALA A 42 5.02 0.25 6.61
CA ALA A 42 4.98 0.92 7.90
C ALA A 42 3.63 1.61 8.15
N HIS A 43 3.06 2.27 7.15
CA HIS A 43 1.76 2.92 7.27
C HIS A 43 0.63 1.90 7.47
N ILE A 44 0.66 0.79 6.72
CA ILE A 44 -0.34 -0.28 6.87
C ILE A 44 -0.25 -0.93 8.26
N ALA A 45 0.97 -1.15 8.75
CA ALA A 45 1.20 -1.68 10.09
C ALA A 45 0.74 -0.71 11.19
N ASP A 46 0.91 0.61 11.00
CA ASP A 46 0.42 1.66 11.90
C ASP A 46 -1.12 1.66 12.01
N LEU A 47 -1.81 1.33 10.90
CA LEU A 47 -3.26 1.11 10.89
C LEU A 47 -3.70 -0.18 11.61
N GLY A 48 -2.76 -1.00 12.07
CA GLY A 48 -3.03 -2.32 12.66
C GLY A 48 -3.50 -3.35 11.63
N LEU A 49 -3.26 -3.09 10.34
CA LEU A 49 -3.62 -3.99 9.25
C LEU A 49 -2.43 -4.85 8.84
N ASP A 50 -2.74 -6.02 8.29
CA ASP A 50 -1.70 -6.90 7.75
C ASP A 50 -1.28 -6.41 6.36
N PRO A 51 0.01 -6.04 6.14
CA PRO A 51 0.49 -5.55 4.85
C PRO A 51 0.39 -6.59 3.73
N SER A 52 0.21 -7.87 4.04
CA SER A 52 -0.05 -8.93 3.05
C SER A 52 -1.51 -8.97 2.60
N LYS A 53 -2.42 -8.39 3.39
CA LYS A 53 -3.87 -8.32 3.11
C LYS A 53 -4.32 -6.97 2.56
N VAL A 54 -3.43 -6.00 2.55
CA VAL A 54 -3.66 -4.67 2.00
C VAL A 54 -2.92 -4.55 0.68
N LEU A 55 -3.62 -4.07 -0.34
CA LEU A 55 -3.01 -3.82 -1.63
C LEU A 55 -2.29 -2.47 -1.58
N TYR A 56 -1.00 -2.45 -1.91
CA TYR A 56 -0.30 -1.21 -2.20
C TYR A 56 0.35 -1.26 -3.58
N THR A 57 0.40 -0.11 -4.24
CA THR A 57 0.97 0.09 -5.57
C THR A 57 1.90 1.28 -5.55
N VAL A 58 3.14 1.10 -6.02
CA VAL A 58 4.12 2.16 -6.16
C VAL A 58 4.18 2.61 -7.61
N PHE A 59 4.06 3.92 -7.82
CA PHE A 59 4.13 4.56 -9.13
C PHE A 59 5.40 5.41 -9.24
N ASP A 60 6.04 5.40 -10.41
CA ASP A 60 7.10 6.35 -10.75
C ASP A 60 6.52 7.73 -11.13
N ARG A 61 7.38 8.71 -11.37
CA ARG A 61 7.00 10.11 -11.72
C ARG A 61 6.08 10.21 -12.95
N GLU A 62 6.14 9.21 -13.83
CA GLU A 62 5.33 9.11 -15.06
C GLU A 62 3.97 8.43 -14.82
N GLY A 63 3.70 7.99 -13.59
CA GLY A 63 2.47 7.29 -13.22
C GLY A 63 2.48 5.79 -13.59
N PHE A 64 3.63 5.24 -13.96
CA PHE A 64 3.76 3.81 -14.23
C PHE A 64 3.93 3.02 -12.93
N THR A 65 3.18 1.93 -12.81
CA THR A 65 3.37 0.95 -11.74
C THR A 65 4.76 0.32 -11.86
N VAL A 66 5.57 0.49 -10.81
CA VAL A 66 6.92 -0.06 -10.72
C VAL A 66 7.06 -1.14 -9.64
N ALA A 67 6.14 -1.18 -8.67
CA ALA A 67 6.01 -2.27 -7.71
C ALA A 67 4.60 -2.34 -7.14
N SER A 68 4.18 -3.52 -6.69
CA SER A 68 2.93 -3.71 -5.96
C SER A 68 2.96 -5.04 -5.22
N ASN A 69 2.30 -5.15 -4.07
CA ASN A 69 2.27 -6.43 -3.35
C ASN A 69 1.31 -7.47 -3.98
N ALA A 70 0.34 -7.06 -4.79
CA ALA A 70 -0.55 -7.99 -5.51
C ALA A 70 0.18 -8.82 -6.56
N ASP A 71 1.34 -8.35 -7.04
CA ASP A 71 2.13 -9.06 -8.04
C ASP A 71 3.13 -10.05 -7.41
N GLN A 72 3.27 -10.05 -6.07
CA GLN A 72 3.91 -11.18 -5.40
C GLN A 72 2.90 -12.32 -5.41
N PRO A 73 3.06 -13.39 -6.22
CA PRO A 73 2.23 -14.56 -6.05
C PRO A 73 2.40 -14.99 -4.60
N ALA A 74 1.30 -15.05 -3.85
CA ALA A 74 1.27 -15.79 -2.61
C ALA A 74 1.77 -17.19 -2.96
N GLU A 75 3.01 -17.52 -2.60
CA GLU A 75 3.55 -18.85 -2.83
C GLU A 75 2.60 -19.81 -2.13
N ALA A 76 1.90 -20.60 -2.95
CA ALA A 76 1.00 -21.64 -2.51
C ALA A 76 1.80 -22.66 -1.70
N GLY A 77 1.36 -22.92 -0.47
CA GLY A 77 1.85 -23.98 0.40
C GLY A 77 0.68 -24.62 1.13
#